data_AF-A0A970FDA7-F1
#
_entry.id   AF-A0A970FDA7-F1
#
_cell.length_a   1.000
_cell.length_b   1.000
_cell.length_c   1.000
_cell.angle_alpha   90.00
_cell.angle_beta   90.00
_cell.angle_gamma   90.00
#
_symmetry.space_group_name_H-M   'P 1'
#
loop_
_entity.id
_entity.type
_entity.pdbx_description
1 polymer ?
#
loop_
_entity_poly.entity_id
_entity_poly.type
_entity_poly.pdbx_seq_one_letter_code
_entity_poly.pdbx_strand_id
1 'polypeptide(L)'
;MPINVQQFFLQKRGLGYVAPILCTMRGLAEDDIEEAVEFHKRISDQIGDADIFCEDNTIAESVMGEGLAIGVYAEGRIIALRSVSYVKGDLEDAVEDLKLDPEEIDNVAVMDFCVTDKAFRGNYIQFFTYLHIESLMYPNRYHLYTTVSPRNVFSLRNVLKCGFIAVDFKKKYGGHNRFVLYKNLRRSIPVSTRGRKQVLLRNFDYHPKVMEAGFVGYKTRLKPNGMVMLYGRPLDEVPEDRR
;
A
#
# COMPACT_ATOMS: atom_id res chain seq x y z
N MET A 1 16.08 -12.79 9.22
CA MET A 1 16.48 -12.64 7.80
C MET A 1 17.80 -11.88 7.73
N PRO A 2 18.73 -12.16 6.80
CA PRO A 2 19.90 -11.30 6.62
C PRO A 2 19.42 -9.89 6.27
N ILE A 3 19.90 -8.91 7.03
CA ILE A 3 19.55 -7.51 6.88
C ILE A 3 20.18 -7.03 5.56
N ASN A 4 19.46 -7.17 4.45
CA ASN A 4 19.90 -6.60 3.17
C ASN A 4 19.83 -5.08 3.29
N VAL A 5 20.99 -4.48 3.55
CA VAL A 5 21.15 -3.04 3.68
C VAL A 5 21.29 -2.43 2.28
N GLN A 6 20.43 -1.46 1.95
CA GLN A 6 20.53 -0.66 0.73
C GLN A 6 20.83 0.80 1.09
N GLN A 7 21.69 1.44 0.31
CA GLN A 7 22.03 2.86 0.49
C GLN A 7 21.64 3.66 -0.76
N PHE A 8 21.12 4.86 -0.54
CA PHE A 8 20.74 5.79 -1.60
C PHE A 8 20.60 7.21 -1.06
N PHE A 9 20.66 8.20 -1.94
CA PHE A 9 20.39 9.59 -1.56
C PHE A 9 18.91 9.92 -1.65
N LEU A 10 18.39 10.61 -0.64
CA LEU A 10 17.07 11.25 -0.67
C LEU A 10 17.20 12.77 -0.52
N GLN A 11 16.21 13.50 -1.03
CA GLN A 11 16.11 14.95 -0.85
C GLN A 11 15.41 15.28 0.48
N LYS A 12 16.15 15.84 1.44
CA LYS A 12 15.59 16.44 2.66
C LYS A 12 15.18 17.88 2.38
N ARG A 13 13.92 18.21 2.65
CA ARG A 13 13.35 19.56 2.49
C ARG A 13 13.29 20.24 3.85
N GLY A 14 13.84 21.44 3.93
CA GLY A 14 13.77 22.32 5.09
C GLY A 14 13.23 23.70 4.71
N LEU A 15 13.31 24.65 5.66
CA LEU A 15 12.96 26.05 5.41
C LEU A 15 13.97 26.66 4.42
N GLY A 16 13.56 26.77 3.15
CA GLY A 16 14.33 27.45 2.10
C GLY A 16 15.42 26.61 1.44
N TYR A 17 15.54 25.30 1.72
CA TYR A 17 16.56 24.46 1.11
C TYR A 17 16.10 23.03 0.78
N VAL A 18 16.82 22.42 -0.15
CA VAL A 18 16.74 20.98 -0.48
C VAL A 18 18.15 20.43 -0.44
N ALA A 19 18.41 19.44 0.41
CA ALA A 19 19.72 18.83 0.56
C ALA A 19 19.67 17.33 0.24
N PRO A 20 20.65 16.77 -0.49
CA PRO A 20 20.81 15.32 -0.59
C PRO A 20 21.32 14.77 0.75
N ILE A 21 20.64 13.77 1.29
CA ILE A 21 21.01 13.07 2.51
C ILE A 21 21.21 11.59 2.16
N LEU A 22 22.34 11.02 2.57
CA LEU A 22 22.58 9.59 2.45
C LEU A 22 21.65 8.86 3.42
N CYS A 23 20.85 7.95 2.88
CA CYS A 23 19.89 7.14 3.61
C CYS A 23 20.24 5.67 3.50
N THR A 24 19.76 4.91 4.48
CA THR A 24 19.91 3.47 4.55
C THR A 24 18.54 2.83 4.70
N MET A 25 18.21 1.83 3.88
CA MET A 25 17.01 1.01 4.03
C MET A 25 17.40 -0.40 4.46
N ARG A 26 16.68 -0.94 5.45
CA ARG A 26 16.92 -2.30 5.96
C ARG A 26 15.69 -2.88 6.63
N GLY A 27 15.67 -4.20 6.80
CA GLY A 27 14.72 -4.88 7.70
C GLY A 27 14.90 -4.41 9.14
N LEU A 28 13.78 -4.38 9.87
CA LEU A 28 13.78 -4.13 11.31
C LEU A 28 14.05 -5.42 12.08
N ALA A 29 14.73 -5.28 13.22
CA ALA A 29 14.95 -6.30 14.23
C ALA A 29 14.25 -5.91 15.54
N GLU A 30 14.26 -6.81 16.53
CA GLU A 30 13.60 -6.59 17.83
C GLU A 30 14.05 -5.28 18.50
N ASP A 31 15.35 -4.95 18.44
CA ASP A 31 15.92 -3.72 19.00
C ASP A 31 15.38 -2.43 18.33
N ASP A 32 14.77 -2.52 17.14
CA ASP A 32 14.19 -1.37 16.44
C ASP A 32 12.72 -1.10 16.80
N ILE A 33 12.06 -2.01 17.52
CA ILE A 33 10.61 -1.95 17.75
C ILE A 33 10.22 -0.66 18.46
N GLU A 34 10.95 -0.27 19.50
CA GLU A 34 10.66 0.94 20.28
C GLU A 34 10.72 2.20 19.41
N GLU A 35 11.83 2.40 18.68
CA GLU A 35 12.00 3.55 17.77
C GLU A 35 10.91 3.57 16.68
N ALA A 36 10.59 2.39 16.11
CA ALA A 36 9.58 2.27 15.07
C ALA A 36 8.17 2.61 15.57
N VAL A 37 7.80 2.14 16.77
CA VAL A 37 6.52 2.45 17.42
C VAL A 37 6.40 3.94 17.74
N GLU A 38 7.44 4.54 18.30
CA GLU A 38 7.47 5.98 18.57
C GLU A 38 7.35 6.80 17.29
N PHE A 39 8.08 6.42 16.25
CA PHE A 39 8.01 7.08 14.95
C PHE A 39 6.62 6.99 14.33
N HIS A 40 6.03 5.79 14.35
CA HIS A 40 4.69 5.55 13.82
C HIS A 40 3.65 6.42 14.52
N LYS A 41 3.59 6.36 15.85
CA LYS A 41 2.68 7.16 16.67
C LYS A 41 2.81 8.65 16.37
N ARG A 42 4.03 9.17 16.31
CA ARG A 42 4.29 10.58 15.98
C ARG A 42 3.74 10.99 14.61
N ILE A 43 3.78 10.11 13.61
CA ILE A 43 3.22 10.40 12.28
C ILE A 43 1.70 10.23 12.26
N SER A 44 1.16 9.20 12.91
CA SER A 44 -0.29 9.00 13.09
C SER A 44 -0.95 10.22 13.73
N ASP A 45 -0.37 10.74 14.81
CA ASP A 45 -0.85 11.95 15.52
C ASP A 45 -0.84 13.20 14.62
N GLN A 46 0.11 13.29 13.67
CA GLN A 46 0.15 14.39 12.70
C GLN A 46 -0.89 14.27 11.59
N ILE A 47 -1.36 13.05 11.28
CA ILE A 47 -2.42 12.81 10.31
C ILE A 47 -3.79 13.12 10.95
N GLY A 48 -4.01 12.64 12.18
CA GLY A 48 -5.15 13.04 13.03
C GLY A 48 -6.53 12.66 12.52
N ASP A 49 -6.65 11.72 11.58
CA ASP A 49 -7.92 11.33 10.96
C ASP A 49 -8.07 9.79 10.86
N ALA A 50 -8.95 9.23 11.70
CA ALA A 50 -9.25 7.80 11.74
C ALA A 50 -9.91 7.28 10.44
N ASP A 51 -10.57 8.15 9.65
CA ASP A 51 -11.05 7.77 8.31
C ASP A 51 -9.89 7.49 7.35
N ILE A 52 -8.69 8.01 7.63
CA ILE A 52 -7.50 7.91 6.78
C ILE A 52 -6.57 6.80 7.27
N PHE A 53 -6.50 6.59 8.58
CA PHE A 53 -5.58 5.66 9.21
C PHE A 53 -6.27 4.93 10.37
N CYS A 54 -6.42 3.61 10.24
CA CYS A 54 -6.92 2.73 11.30
C CYS A 54 -5.80 1.74 11.62
N GLU A 55 -5.40 1.68 12.88
CA GLU A 55 -4.34 0.79 13.36
C GLU A 55 -5.00 -0.50 13.86
N ASP A 56 -4.92 -1.58 13.08
CA ASP A 56 -5.37 -2.90 13.55
C ASP A 56 -4.19 -3.81 13.94
N ASN A 57 -3.01 -3.61 13.33
CA ASN A 57 -1.81 -4.41 13.59
C ASN A 57 -0.72 -3.62 14.30
N THR A 58 0.06 -4.33 15.12
CA THR A 58 1.22 -3.74 15.78
C THR A 58 2.50 -3.97 14.97
N ILE A 59 3.38 -2.96 14.98
CA ILE A 59 4.74 -3.08 14.46
C ILE A 59 5.49 -4.26 15.08
N ALA A 60 5.24 -4.52 16.36
CA ALA A 60 5.89 -5.58 17.12
C ALA A 60 5.56 -6.96 16.54
N GLU A 61 4.29 -7.27 16.27
CA GLU A 61 3.88 -8.54 15.62
C GLU A 61 4.61 -8.76 14.30
N SER A 62 4.69 -7.70 13.48
CA SER A 62 5.37 -7.75 12.18
C SER A 62 6.88 -7.97 12.29
N VAL A 63 7.52 -7.48 13.35
CA VAL A 63 8.96 -7.68 13.60
C VAL A 63 9.23 -9.05 14.23
N MET A 64 8.35 -9.52 15.11
CA MET A 64 8.51 -10.77 15.89
C MET A 64 8.15 -12.05 15.12
N GLY A 65 7.89 -11.95 13.81
CA GLY A 65 7.72 -13.12 12.93
C GLY A 65 6.33 -13.28 12.33
N GLU A 66 5.36 -12.44 12.70
CA GLU A 66 4.02 -12.41 12.10
C GLU A 66 3.92 -11.37 10.98
N GLY A 67 5.04 -11.10 10.30
CA GLY A 67 5.09 -10.11 9.24
C GLY A 67 6.50 -9.80 8.74
N LEU A 68 6.61 -8.64 8.09
CA LEU A 68 7.88 -8.01 7.72
C LEU A 68 7.79 -6.51 7.95
N ALA A 69 8.83 -5.93 8.54
CA ALA A 69 8.95 -4.49 8.63
C ALA A 69 10.30 -4.02 8.05
N ILE A 70 10.26 -2.90 7.32
CA ILE A 70 11.45 -2.22 6.81
C ILE A 70 11.47 -0.76 7.25
N GLY A 71 12.63 -0.31 7.70
CA GLY A 71 12.91 1.08 8.05
C GLY A 71 13.81 1.74 7.00
N VAL A 72 13.55 3.02 6.74
CA VAL A 72 14.49 3.91 6.04
C VAL A 72 15.05 4.89 7.06
N TYR A 73 16.36 4.98 7.13
CA TYR A 73 17.09 5.77 8.10
C TYR A 73 17.86 6.89 7.43
N ALA A 74 17.89 8.05 8.08
CA ALA A 74 18.74 9.18 7.71
C ALA A 74 19.33 9.77 9.00
N GLU A 75 20.62 10.09 9.00
CA GLU A 75 21.28 10.73 10.16
C GLU A 75 21.07 9.94 11.48
N GLY A 76 21.03 8.61 11.39
CA GLY A 76 20.85 7.71 12.54
C GLY A 76 19.42 7.62 13.10
N ARG A 77 18.42 8.12 12.38
CA ARG A 77 17.01 8.09 12.80
C ARG A 77 16.12 7.51 11.72
N ILE A 78 15.07 6.81 12.10
CA ILE A 78 14.03 6.36 11.18
C ILE A 78 13.27 7.57 10.57
N ILE A 79 13.14 7.58 9.25
CA ILE A 79 12.43 8.61 8.47
C ILE A 79 11.26 8.04 7.66
N ALA A 80 11.20 6.73 7.49
CA ALA A 80 10.05 6.04 6.94
C ALA A 80 10.00 4.61 7.46
N LEU A 81 8.78 4.11 7.60
CA LEU A 81 8.48 2.77 8.07
C LEU A 81 7.45 2.15 7.14
N ARG A 82 7.58 0.85 6.90
CA ARG A 82 6.58 0.04 6.21
C ARG A 82 6.44 -1.29 6.92
N SER A 83 5.19 -1.74 7.02
CA SER A 83 4.85 -3.05 7.57
C SER A 83 4.05 -3.91 6.59
N VAL A 84 4.18 -5.22 6.76
CA VAL A 84 3.37 -6.28 6.15
C VAL A 84 2.98 -7.22 7.26
N SER A 85 1.69 -7.55 7.34
CA SER A 85 1.12 -8.50 8.31
C SER A 85 0.91 -9.89 7.69
N TYR A 86 1.21 -10.91 8.49
CA TYR A 86 0.85 -12.32 8.31
C TYR A 86 -0.03 -12.84 9.45
N VAL A 87 -0.61 -11.93 10.25
CA VAL A 87 -1.52 -12.29 11.34
C VAL A 87 -2.70 -13.07 10.76
N LYS A 88 -2.99 -14.24 11.34
CA LYS A 88 -3.94 -15.20 10.77
C LYS A 88 -5.31 -14.58 10.46
N GLY A 89 -5.84 -13.75 11.37
CA GLY A 89 -7.13 -13.09 11.17
C GLY A 89 -7.15 -12.19 9.95
N ASP A 90 -6.09 -11.41 9.71
CA ASP A 90 -5.97 -10.55 8.54
C ASP A 90 -5.85 -11.36 7.24
N LEU A 91 -5.15 -12.50 7.29
CA LEU A 91 -5.01 -13.39 6.14
C LEU A 91 -6.36 -14.01 5.75
N GLU A 92 -7.15 -14.45 6.73
CA GLU A 92 -8.51 -14.96 6.51
C GLU A 92 -9.41 -13.88 5.89
N ASP A 93 -9.37 -12.66 6.44
CA ASP A 93 -10.06 -11.48 5.91
C ASP A 93 -9.67 -11.18 4.45
N ALA A 94 -8.38 -11.28 4.13
CA ALA A 94 -7.85 -11.04 2.80
C ALA A 94 -8.28 -12.13 1.81
N VAL A 95 -8.26 -13.40 2.21
CA VAL A 95 -8.75 -14.53 1.39
C VAL A 95 -10.23 -14.36 1.06
N GLU A 96 -11.06 -13.98 2.04
CA GLU A 96 -12.48 -13.72 1.84
C GLU A 96 -12.71 -12.55 0.88
N ASP A 97 -12.08 -11.40 1.15
CA ASP A 97 -12.21 -10.19 0.34
C ASP A 97 -11.81 -10.41 -1.13
N LEU A 98 -10.73 -11.16 -1.34
CA LEU A 98 -10.19 -11.45 -2.66
C LEU A 98 -10.84 -12.66 -3.32
N LYS A 99 -11.72 -13.38 -2.60
CA LYS A 99 -12.37 -14.63 -3.06
C LYS A 99 -11.34 -15.65 -3.55
N LEU A 100 -10.25 -15.78 -2.80
CA LEU A 100 -9.20 -16.77 -3.09
C LEU A 100 -9.64 -18.15 -2.59
N ASP A 101 -8.99 -19.19 -3.13
CA ASP A 101 -9.07 -20.52 -2.54
C ASP A 101 -8.48 -20.46 -1.11
N PRO A 102 -9.15 -21.00 -0.08
CA PRO A 102 -8.58 -21.10 1.26
C PRO A 102 -7.20 -21.73 1.33
N GLU A 103 -6.84 -22.61 0.38
CA GLU A 103 -5.50 -23.21 0.29
C GLU A 103 -4.39 -22.18 -0.02
N GLU A 104 -4.72 -21.01 -0.56
CA GLU A 104 -3.76 -19.94 -0.90
C GLU A 104 -3.42 -19.03 0.31
N ILE A 105 -3.96 -19.29 1.51
CA ILE A 105 -3.77 -18.42 2.68
C ILE A 105 -2.30 -18.20 3.04
N ASP A 106 -1.47 -19.23 2.91
CA ASP A 106 -0.02 -19.18 3.17
C ASP A 106 0.74 -18.40 2.07
N ASN A 107 0.06 -18.00 1.01
CA ASN A 107 0.60 -17.19 -0.07
C ASN A 107 0.14 -15.73 -0.04
N VAL A 108 -0.68 -15.35 0.95
CA VAL A 108 -1.20 -13.98 1.13
C VAL A 108 -0.26 -13.13 1.99
N ALA A 109 -0.13 -11.84 1.63
CA ALA A 109 0.51 -10.80 2.43
C ALA A 109 -0.40 -9.58 2.53
N VAL A 110 -0.62 -9.09 3.76
CA VAL A 110 -1.41 -7.89 4.01
C VAL A 110 -0.48 -6.70 4.10
N MET A 111 -0.53 -5.82 3.10
CA MET A 111 0.21 -4.56 3.11
C MET A 111 -0.51 -3.58 4.04
N ASP A 112 0.06 -3.40 5.22
CA ASP A 112 -0.57 -2.70 6.33
C ASP A 112 -0.42 -1.17 6.16
N PHE A 113 0.67 -0.59 6.69
CA PHE A 113 0.92 0.85 6.56
C PHE A 113 2.29 1.17 5.94
N CYS A 114 2.39 2.40 5.46
CA CYS A 114 3.66 3.03 5.14
C CYS A 114 3.61 4.50 5.56
N VAL A 115 4.44 4.86 6.53
CA VAL A 115 4.53 6.23 7.07
C VAL A 115 5.87 6.85 6.71
N THR A 116 5.89 8.17 6.53
CA THR A 116 7.07 8.89 6.06
C THR A 116 7.12 10.28 6.67
N ASP A 117 8.30 10.66 7.16
CA ASP A 117 8.57 11.98 7.70
C ASP A 117 8.33 13.08 6.66
N LYS A 118 7.67 14.16 7.08
CA LYS A 118 7.30 15.29 6.20
C LYS A 118 8.49 15.90 5.46
N ALA A 119 9.68 15.94 6.09
CA ALA A 119 10.88 16.51 5.48
C ALA A 119 11.38 15.69 4.28
N PHE A 120 10.99 14.41 4.19
CA PHE A 120 11.39 13.49 3.15
C PHE A 120 10.25 13.12 2.18
N ARG A 121 9.07 13.74 2.31
CA ARG A 121 7.99 13.57 1.32
C ARG A 121 8.42 14.09 -0.06
N GLY A 122 7.88 13.47 -1.11
CA GLY A 122 8.22 13.77 -2.51
C GLY A 122 9.38 12.93 -3.08
N ASN A 123 10.00 12.07 -2.27
CA ASN A 123 11.08 11.17 -2.69
C ASN A 123 10.61 9.78 -3.20
N TYR A 124 9.31 9.59 -3.46
CA TYR A 124 8.76 8.29 -3.85
C TYR A 124 9.07 7.14 -2.87
N ILE A 125 9.23 7.44 -1.57
CA ILE A 125 9.60 6.44 -0.55
C ILE A 125 8.63 5.28 -0.50
N GLN A 126 7.32 5.57 -0.52
CA GLN A 126 6.31 4.52 -0.57
C GLN A 126 6.42 3.65 -1.84
N PHE A 127 6.97 4.14 -2.95
CA PHE A 127 7.10 3.33 -4.16
C PHE A 127 8.27 2.34 -4.06
N PHE A 128 9.48 2.81 -3.76
CA PHE A 128 10.64 1.91 -3.72
C PHE A 128 10.60 0.95 -2.51
N THR A 129 9.99 1.37 -1.40
CA THR A 129 9.76 0.45 -0.25
C THR A 129 8.76 -0.66 -0.60
N TYR A 130 7.80 -0.41 -1.52
CA TYR A 130 6.95 -1.47 -2.11
C TYR A 130 7.79 -2.48 -2.88
N LEU A 131 8.59 -2.01 -3.84
CA LEU A 131 9.43 -2.89 -4.66
C LEU A 131 10.39 -3.72 -3.81
N HIS A 132 10.98 -3.12 -2.78
CA HIS A 132 11.89 -3.82 -1.90
C HIS A 132 11.20 -4.91 -1.09
N ILE A 133 10.09 -4.60 -0.40
CA ILE A 133 9.41 -5.61 0.42
C ILE A 133 8.80 -6.72 -0.44
N GLU A 134 8.33 -6.41 -1.66
CA GLU A 134 7.88 -7.41 -2.64
C GLU A 134 8.99 -8.42 -2.96
N SER A 135 10.24 -7.97 -3.09
CA SER A 135 11.38 -8.86 -3.33
C SER A 135 11.73 -9.77 -2.14
N LEU A 136 11.39 -9.37 -0.91
CA LEU A 136 11.60 -10.18 0.29
C LEU A 136 10.51 -11.25 0.47
N MET A 137 9.30 -10.96 -0.03
CA MET A 137 8.12 -11.82 0.09
C MET A 137 8.05 -12.90 -0.99
N TYR A 138 8.49 -12.58 -2.21
CA TYR A 138 8.48 -13.50 -3.34
C TYR A 138 9.55 -14.60 -3.19
N PRO A 139 9.28 -15.87 -3.56
CA PRO A 139 8.10 -16.39 -4.24
C PRO A 139 6.99 -16.93 -3.32
N ASN A 140 7.14 -16.78 -2.00
CA ASN A 140 6.31 -17.44 -1.01
C ASN A 140 4.99 -16.71 -0.76
N ARG A 141 5.04 -15.37 -0.63
CA ARG A 141 3.85 -14.51 -0.55
C ARG A 141 3.71 -13.73 -1.85
N TYR A 142 2.64 -14.00 -2.60
CA TYR A 142 2.41 -13.41 -3.93
C TYR A 142 0.99 -12.90 -4.14
N HIS A 143 0.06 -13.15 -3.21
CA HIS A 143 -1.24 -12.49 -3.15
C HIS A 143 -1.17 -11.30 -2.20
N LEU A 144 -1.04 -10.08 -2.75
CA LEU A 144 -0.88 -8.88 -1.95
C LEU A 144 -2.23 -8.18 -1.81
N TYR A 145 -2.66 -8.03 -0.57
CA TYR A 145 -3.92 -7.42 -0.18
C TYR A 145 -3.65 -6.13 0.60
N THR A 146 -4.46 -5.10 0.38
CA THR A 146 -4.49 -3.91 1.24
C THR A 146 -5.82 -3.21 1.09
N THR A 147 -6.19 -2.39 2.07
CA THR A 147 -7.36 -1.53 1.94
C THR A 147 -6.99 -0.08 2.12
N VAL A 148 -7.64 0.79 1.35
CA VAL A 148 -7.36 2.23 1.39
C VAL A 148 -8.63 3.04 1.40
N SER A 149 -8.69 4.01 2.30
CA SER A 149 -9.76 5.00 2.36
C SER A 149 -9.89 5.77 1.04
N PRO A 150 -11.10 5.98 0.49
CA PRO A 150 -11.30 6.88 -0.64
C PRO A 150 -10.90 8.33 -0.32
N ARG A 151 -10.86 8.70 0.97
CA ARG A 151 -10.40 10.02 1.45
C ARG A 151 -8.87 10.13 1.47
N ASN A 152 -8.15 9.01 1.60
CA ASN A 152 -6.68 8.97 1.54
C ASN A 152 -6.18 8.91 0.09
N VAL A 153 -6.42 10.00 -0.65
CA VAL A 153 -6.13 10.12 -2.08
C VAL A 153 -4.63 9.88 -2.39
N PHE A 154 -3.74 10.29 -1.49
CA PHE A 154 -2.30 10.11 -1.65
C PHE A 154 -1.91 8.63 -1.59
N SER A 155 -2.34 7.91 -0.54
CA SER A 155 -2.05 6.48 -0.43
C SER A 155 -2.69 5.70 -1.58
N LEU A 156 -3.97 5.97 -1.90
CA LEU A 156 -4.67 5.27 -2.98
C LEU A 156 -3.95 5.42 -4.32
N ARG A 157 -3.51 6.64 -4.65
CA ARG A 157 -2.74 6.90 -5.86
C ARG A 157 -1.40 6.16 -5.87
N ASN A 158 -0.73 6.08 -4.72
CA ASN A 158 0.57 5.41 -4.62
C ASN A 158 0.43 3.89 -4.73
N VAL A 159 -0.55 3.28 -4.05
CA VAL A 159 -0.82 1.84 -4.11
C VAL A 159 -1.17 1.42 -5.55
N LEU A 160 -2.07 2.15 -6.23
CA LEU A 160 -2.38 1.88 -7.65
C LEU A 160 -1.15 2.02 -8.56
N LYS A 161 -0.27 2.99 -8.31
CA LYS A 161 1.00 3.13 -9.05
C LYS A 161 1.98 1.98 -8.82
N CYS A 162 1.87 1.28 -7.68
CA CYS A 162 2.67 0.09 -7.39
C CYS A 162 2.10 -1.17 -8.06
N GLY A 163 1.09 -1.05 -8.93
CA GLY A 163 0.56 -2.15 -9.72
C GLY A 163 -0.63 -2.87 -9.08
N PHE A 164 -1.19 -2.32 -8.01
CA PHE A 164 -2.44 -2.81 -7.45
C PHE A 164 -3.63 -2.35 -8.29
N ILE A 165 -4.71 -3.12 -8.25
CA ILE A 165 -6.03 -2.75 -8.76
C ILE A 165 -7.05 -2.78 -7.63
N ALA A 166 -8.01 -1.85 -7.64
CA ALA A 166 -9.14 -1.88 -6.73
C ALA A 166 -10.19 -2.87 -7.24
N VAL A 167 -10.41 -3.95 -6.50
CA VAL A 167 -11.30 -5.06 -6.87
C VAL A 167 -12.65 -5.00 -6.18
N ASP A 168 -12.73 -4.31 -5.04
CA ASP A 168 -13.99 -4.13 -4.31
C ASP A 168 -14.03 -2.77 -3.56
N PHE A 169 -15.21 -2.36 -3.14
CA PHE A 169 -15.46 -1.17 -2.34
C PHE A 169 -16.49 -1.47 -1.26
N LYS A 170 -16.06 -1.53 0.00
CA LYS A 170 -16.91 -1.94 1.12
C LYS A 170 -16.59 -1.19 2.41
N LYS A 171 -17.40 -1.43 3.44
CA LYS A 171 -17.14 -0.93 4.79
C LYS A 171 -16.19 -1.88 5.52
N LYS A 172 -15.12 -1.34 6.11
CA LYS A 172 -14.22 -2.02 7.05
C LYS A 172 -13.96 -1.13 8.27
N TYR A 173 -13.38 -1.68 9.33
CA TYR A 173 -12.87 -0.95 10.50
C TYR A 173 -13.90 -0.01 11.13
N GLY A 174 -14.96 -0.55 11.73
CA GLY A 174 -16.00 0.30 12.36
C GLY A 174 -16.92 1.04 11.38
N GLY A 175 -16.94 0.63 10.10
CA GLY A 175 -17.93 1.10 9.12
C GLY A 175 -17.40 2.11 8.10
N HIS A 176 -16.10 2.35 8.07
CA HIS A 176 -15.46 3.27 7.13
C HIS A 176 -15.35 2.65 5.73
N ASN A 177 -15.65 3.45 4.71
CA ASN A 177 -15.51 3.00 3.33
C ASN A 177 -14.03 2.78 2.99
N ARG A 178 -13.75 1.67 2.32
CA ARG A 178 -12.42 1.27 1.86
C ARG A 178 -12.51 0.67 0.47
N PHE A 179 -11.56 1.04 -0.38
CA PHE A 179 -11.23 0.21 -1.53
C PHE A 179 -10.45 -1.01 -1.04
N VAL A 180 -10.84 -2.19 -1.50
CA VAL A 180 -10.01 -3.40 -1.42
C VAL A 180 -9.11 -3.42 -2.64
N LEU A 181 -7.80 -3.50 -2.42
CA LEU A 181 -6.81 -3.48 -3.48
C LEU A 181 -6.02 -4.78 -3.51
N TYR A 182 -5.78 -5.26 -4.72
CA TYR A 182 -5.13 -6.53 -4.98
C TYR A 182 -3.98 -6.38 -5.97
N LYS A 183 -2.88 -7.07 -5.70
CA LYS A 183 -1.78 -7.30 -6.64
C LYS A 183 -1.36 -8.75 -6.56
N ASN A 184 -1.09 -9.37 -7.70
CA ASN A 184 -0.48 -10.69 -7.75
C ASN A 184 0.94 -10.59 -8.31
N LEU A 185 1.92 -11.16 -7.61
CA LEU A 185 3.34 -11.10 -8.02
C LEU A 185 3.72 -12.16 -9.07
N ARG A 186 2.91 -13.21 -9.24
CA ARG A 186 3.11 -14.26 -10.25
C ARG A 186 2.39 -13.96 -11.56
N ARG A 187 1.23 -13.28 -11.49
CA ARG A 187 0.39 -12.95 -12.65
C ARG A 187 0.06 -11.47 -12.66
N SER A 188 0.33 -10.80 -13.79
CA SER A 188 -0.19 -9.46 -14.02
C SER A 188 -1.69 -9.51 -14.32
N ILE A 189 -2.45 -8.52 -13.82
CA ILE A 189 -3.87 -8.33 -14.14
C ILE A 189 -4.00 -7.12 -15.07
N PRO A 190 -3.85 -7.31 -16.39
CA PRO A 190 -4.02 -6.25 -17.37
C PRO A 190 -5.44 -5.69 -17.33
N VAL A 191 -5.57 -4.38 -17.54
CA VAL A 191 -6.86 -3.67 -17.52
C VAL A 191 -7.09 -2.97 -18.85
N SER A 192 -8.16 -3.34 -19.55
CA SER A 192 -8.59 -2.65 -20.76
C SER A 192 -9.15 -1.27 -20.43
N THR A 193 -8.61 -0.26 -21.11
CA THR A 193 -9.07 1.13 -20.97
C THR A 193 -10.16 1.51 -21.99
N ARG A 194 -10.52 0.59 -22.90
CA ARG A 194 -11.62 0.77 -23.85
C ARG A 194 -12.95 0.76 -23.08
N GLY A 195 -13.80 1.76 -23.32
CA GLY A 195 -15.06 1.89 -22.59
C GLY A 195 -14.91 2.21 -21.10
N ARG A 196 -13.73 2.71 -20.68
CA ARG A 196 -13.45 3.05 -19.28
C ARG A 196 -14.54 3.92 -18.64
N LYS A 197 -14.82 3.66 -17.37
CA LYS A 197 -15.72 4.49 -16.54
C LYS A 197 -14.90 5.39 -15.62
N GLN A 198 -15.53 6.44 -15.12
CA GLN A 198 -14.91 7.38 -14.18
C GLN A 198 -15.91 7.70 -13.08
N VAL A 199 -15.48 7.59 -11.83
CA VAL A 199 -16.31 7.89 -10.66
C VAL A 199 -15.51 8.80 -9.74
N LEU A 200 -16.11 9.91 -9.29
CA LEU A 200 -15.50 10.76 -8.25
C LEU A 200 -15.28 9.93 -6.98
N LEU A 201 -14.11 10.04 -6.36
CA LEU A 201 -13.79 9.25 -5.15
C LEU A 201 -14.79 9.48 -4.00
N ARG A 202 -15.42 10.65 -3.96
CA ARG A 202 -16.45 11.01 -2.96
C ARG A 202 -17.85 10.44 -3.27
N ASN A 203 -18.06 9.83 -4.43
CA ASN A 203 -19.37 9.30 -4.85
C ASN A 203 -19.47 7.81 -4.49
N PHE A 204 -19.49 7.53 -3.19
CA PHE A 204 -19.38 6.17 -2.64
C PHE A 204 -20.39 5.18 -3.24
N ASP A 205 -21.64 5.60 -3.46
CA ASP A 205 -22.72 4.74 -4.00
C ASP A 205 -22.50 4.22 -5.43
N TYR A 206 -21.56 4.84 -6.18
CA TYR A 206 -21.29 4.46 -7.56
C TYR A 206 -20.12 3.50 -7.70
N HIS A 207 -19.25 3.39 -6.69
CA HIS A 207 -18.09 2.50 -6.74
C HIS A 207 -18.52 1.02 -6.78
N PRO A 208 -19.41 0.53 -5.89
CA PRO A 208 -19.90 -0.84 -5.95
C PRO A 208 -20.61 -1.16 -7.27
N LYS A 209 -21.50 -0.27 -7.74
CA LYS A 209 -22.26 -0.46 -8.99
C LYS A 209 -21.38 -0.67 -10.22
N VAL A 210 -20.26 0.06 -10.31
CA VAL A 210 -19.32 -0.09 -11.43
C VAL A 210 -18.53 -1.39 -11.29
N MET A 211 -18.19 -1.79 -10.07
CA MET A 211 -17.48 -3.04 -9.79
C MET A 211 -18.35 -4.29 -10.03
N GLU A 212 -19.63 -4.26 -9.63
CA GLU A 212 -20.65 -5.28 -9.96
C GLU A 212 -20.82 -5.47 -11.47
N ALA A 213 -20.63 -4.40 -12.26
CA ALA A 213 -20.64 -4.47 -13.72
C ALA A 213 -19.34 -5.03 -14.33
N GLY A 214 -18.44 -5.59 -13.52
CA GLY A 214 -17.20 -6.26 -13.92
C GLY A 214 -16.02 -5.32 -14.19
N PHE A 215 -16.04 -4.10 -13.63
CA PHE A 215 -14.91 -3.17 -13.76
C PHE A 215 -14.03 -3.14 -12.51
N VAL A 216 -12.72 -2.98 -12.70
CA VAL A 216 -11.75 -2.76 -11.63
C VAL A 216 -11.18 -1.34 -11.69
N GLY A 217 -10.89 -0.75 -10.54
CA GLY A 217 -10.25 0.56 -10.45
C GLY A 217 -8.74 0.42 -10.67
N TYR A 218 -8.15 1.16 -11.60
CA TYR A 218 -6.73 0.98 -11.94
C TYR A 218 -5.89 2.25 -11.83
N LYS A 219 -6.53 3.43 -11.72
CA LYS A 219 -5.80 4.71 -11.69
C LYS A 219 -6.67 5.82 -11.14
N THR A 220 -6.08 6.74 -10.37
CA THR A 220 -6.72 8.00 -10.01
C THR A 220 -6.26 9.15 -10.90
N ARG A 221 -7.14 10.14 -11.11
CA ARG A 221 -6.84 11.35 -11.88
C ARG A 221 -7.54 12.58 -11.31
N LEU A 222 -6.80 13.68 -11.18
CA LEU A 222 -7.38 14.96 -10.79
C LEU A 222 -8.21 15.53 -11.95
N LYS A 223 -9.43 15.97 -11.65
CA LYS A 223 -10.35 16.67 -12.55
C LYS A 223 -10.84 17.97 -11.90
N PRO A 224 -11.43 18.90 -12.65
CA PRO A 224 -11.92 20.17 -12.10
C PRO A 224 -12.88 20.01 -10.92
N ASN A 225 -13.66 18.92 -10.89
CA ASN A 225 -14.65 18.62 -9.86
C ASN A 225 -14.15 17.67 -8.76
N GLY A 226 -12.86 17.36 -8.73
CA GLY A 226 -12.23 16.51 -7.72
C GLY A 226 -11.44 15.34 -8.28
N MET A 227 -10.96 14.48 -7.39
CA MET A 227 -10.24 13.25 -7.77
C MET A 227 -11.23 12.19 -8.23
N VAL A 228 -10.97 11.57 -9.39
CA VAL A 228 -11.75 10.44 -9.91
C VAL A 228 -10.93 9.15 -9.88
N MET A 229 -11.59 8.02 -9.61
CA MET A 229 -11.11 6.69 -9.94
C MET A 229 -11.47 6.38 -11.41
N LEU A 230 -10.50 5.90 -12.16
CA LEU A 230 -10.68 5.35 -13.50
C LEU A 230 -10.87 3.84 -13.40
N TYR A 231 -11.90 3.36 -14.08
CA TYR A 231 -12.32 1.97 -14.09
C TYR A 231 -12.16 1.37 -15.47
N GLY A 232 -11.64 0.15 -15.55
CA GLY A 232 -11.51 -0.62 -16.78
C GLY A 232 -11.90 -2.07 -16.55
N ARG A 233 -11.97 -2.87 -17.60
CA ARG A 233 -12.27 -4.30 -17.46
C ARG A 233 -10.97 -5.09 -17.35
N PRO A 234 -10.84 -6.02 -16.38
CA PRO A 234 -9.70 -6.92 -16.36
C PRO A 234 -9.70 -7.75 -17.65
N LEU A 235 -8.51 -8.11 -18.13
CA LEU A 235 -8.32 -9.01 -19.25
C LEU A 235 -7.75 -10.33 -18.73
N ASP A 236 -8.16 -11.43 -19.36
CA ASP A 236 -7.69 -12.78 -18.98
C ASP A 236 -6.21 -12.96 -19.32
N GLU A 237 -5.75 -12.33 -20.39
CA GLU A 237 -4.37 -12.41 -20.89
C GLU A 237 -3.77 -11.02 -21.08
N VAL A 238 -2.45 -10.94 -20.97
CA VAL A 238 -1.69 -9.72 -21.32
C VAL A 238 -1.73 -9.59 -22.84
N PRO A 239 -2.32 -8.52 -23.39
CA PRO A 239 -2.34 -8.34 -24.85
C PRO A 239 -0.92 -8.32 -25.39
N GLU A 240 -0.68 -9.02 -26.49
CA GLU A 240 0.59 -8.93 -27.21
C GLU A 240 0.88 -7.45 -27.53
N ASP A 241 2.10 -7.03 -27.23
CA ASP A 241 2.59 -5.68 -27.45
C ASP A 241 2.51 -5.38 -28.95
N ARG A 242 1.45 -4.68 -29.37
CA ARG A 242 1.35 -4.16 -30.75
C ARG A 242 2.31 -2.99 -30.87
N ARG A 243 3.59 -3.31 -31.08
CA ARG A 243 4.59 -2.34 -31.54
C ARG A 243 4.27 -1.87 -32.95
#